data_AF-A0A7C7R0R0-F1
#
_entry.id   AF-A0A7C7R0R0-F1
#
_cell.length_a   1.000
_cell.length_b   1.000
_cell.length_c   1.000
_cell.angle_alpha   90.00
_cell.angle_beta   90.00
_cell.angle_gamma   90.00
#
_symmetry.space_group_name_H-M   'P 1'
#
loop_
_entity.id
_entity.type
_entity.pdbx_description
1 polymer ?
#
loop_
_entity_poly.entity_id
_entity_poly.type
_entity_poly.pdbx_seq_one_letter_code
_entity_poly.pdbx_strand_id
1 'polypeptide(L)'
;MTRGPLTGAWPRAEKGYDMNQVITDGLILMPPPLADDLSVWSRQDGRPGSDTWATAPNAAIVAADSDFGDCLEILKIDSTTKVRYMGQTPIIPGMYLRVSARVKVLSGNLPDVRIAAWPGAGSDIYVTGLDEVADTVDIANYGSIITVTAILGTGDRGGVDMAWGTGPSYAHVGLDLTGPNGGQVRIESITVEDVTSVFHRKLMDWVDVRDFGAVGDGLTNDRAAFAAADAAAAGREILVPAGDYFIGSSLTLTNPTRFEGKITMPDNVRLALNENFDLDGYAEAFGDEVTGLKKGIQQLFNQSDFVAFDLCGRRIVLDEPLDIQGIVENRNTYANRRVLRNGQFTAAASSAWNDTSTSRSASWSASSAFELTGVSNAASIPVGSLVTAPQGVGREVYVRAVNAAQNKVFLSSPLGAPPSNQTYTFTRFKYILDFIGWQNLQRFIISDIEFLCGGLCSAINLPLDGLVFQIQDCFFTGPKDRAITSADEGCQGMQIDRCQFLSNEQTLDVPQRKSIAFNINSSDCKIRDNRCNKFLHFGVISGSGNIISGNHFFQGDSIVEGVRSPGIVLADA
;
A
#
# COMPACT_ATOMS: atom_id res chain seq x y z
N MET A 1 -61.18 18.06 -19.49
CA MET A 1 -61.90 18.00 -18.21
C MET A 1 -60.95 17.37 -17.20
N THR A 2 -60.06 18.14 -16.57
CA THR A 2 -60.21 18.79 -15.25
C THR A 2 -60.56 17.85 -14.09
N ARG A 3 -59.59 17.73 -13.17
CA ARG A 3 -59.63 17.67 -11.68
C ARG A 3 -58.33 16.95 -11.27
N GLY A 4 -57.37 17.52 -10.53
CA GLY A 4 -57.40 18.48 -9.43
C GLY A 4 -56.74 17.79 -8.21
N PRO A 5 -55.78 18.42 -7.50
CA PRO A 5 -54.86 17.75 -6.57
C PRO A 5 -55.48 17.51 -5.18
N LEU A 6 -55.09 16.43 -4.51
CA LEU A 6 -55.46 16.16 -3.12
C LEU A 6 -54.50 16.87 -2.17
N THR A 7 -54.95 17.98 -1.61
CA THR A 7 -54.43 18.60 -0.39
C THR A 7 -55.05 17.92 0.83
N GLY A 8 -54.22 17.33 1.69
CA GLY A 8 -54.63 16.73 2.96
C GLY A 8 -53.83 17.32 4.11
N ALA A 9 -54.40 18.31 4.78
CA ALA A 9 -53.86 18.93 5.98
C ALA A 9 -53.85 17.93 7.15
N TRP A 10 -52.74 17.85 7.88
CA TRP A 10 -52.66 17.20 9.18
C TRP A 10 -52.77 18.26 10.29
N PRO A 11 -53.47 17.98 11.42
CA PRO A 11 -53.76 18.98 12.44
C PRO A 11 -52.53 19.29 13.31
N ARG A 12 -52.42 20.57 13.70
CA ARG A 12 -51.51 21.04 14.76
C ARG A 12 -51.88 20.38 16.09
N ALA A 13 -50.91 19.75 16.74
CA ALA A 13 -50.89 19.56 18.17
C ALA A 13 -49.92 20.60 18.77
N GLU A 14 -50.43 21.46 19.65
CA GLU A 14 -49.63 22.40 20.42
C GLU A 14 -49.02 21.75 21.66
N LYS A 15 -47.80 22.22 21.96
CA LYS A 15 -47.15 22.39 23.28
C LYS A 15 -46.83 21.17 24.15
N GLY A 16 -45.53 20.93 24.25
CA GLY A 16 -44.82 21.23 25.50
C GLY A 16 -43.94 20.09 26.00
N TYR A 17 -42.67 20.07 25.59
CA TYR A 17 -41.51 19.70 26.42
C TYR A 17 -40.27 20.34 25.77
N ASP A 18 -39.60 21.21 26.51
CA ASP A 18 -38.29 21.75 26.14
C ASP A 18 -37.27 20.62 26.27
N MET A 19 -36.66 20.21 25.17
CA MET A 19 -35.78 19.04 25.10
C MET A 19 -34.38 19.52 24.72
N ASN A 20 -33.60 19.92 25.72
CA ASN A 20 -32.17 20.18 25.62
C ASN A 20 -31.36 18.96 26.13
N GLN A 21 -31.75 17.74 25.73
CA GLN A 21 -30.95 16.53 25.97
C GLN A 21 -30.05 16.27 24.77
N VAL A 22 -28.74 16.40 24.96
CA VAL A 22 -27.75 15.83 24.05
C VAL A 22 -27.79 14.31 24.23
N ILE A 23 -28.47 13.61 23.33
CA ILE A 23 -28.50 12.15 23.26
C ILE A 23 -27.34 11.71 22.36
N THR A 24 -26.23 11.31 22.95
CA THR A 24 -25.19 10.55 22.25
C THR A 24 -25.48 9.06 22.49
N ASP A 25 -25.74 8.29 21.44
CA ASP A 25 -25.98 6.82 21.49
C ASP A 25 -26.99 6.33 22.55
N GLY A 26 -28.02 7.12 22.85
CA GLY A 26 -29.05 6.75 23.84
C GLY A 26 -28.62 6.91 25.30
N LEU A 27 -27.44 7.48 25.57
CA LEU A 27 -26.96 7.80 26.91
C LEU A 27 -27.51 9.15 27.38
N ILE A 28 -28.00 9.21 28.61
CA ILE A 28 -28.42 10.45 29.28
C ILE A 28 -27.21 11.00 30.03
N LEU A 29 -26.49 11.92 29.40
CA LEU A 29 -25.28 12.53 29.98
C LEU A 29 -25.59 13.80 30.76
N MET A 30 -26.50 14.63 30.23
CA MET A 30 -26.84 15.94 30.78
C MET A 30 -27.62 15.82 32.09
N PRO A 31 -27.14 16.41 33.20
CA PRO A 31 -27.93 16.53 34.43
C PRO A 31 -29.18 17.38 34.21
N PRO A 32 -30.27 17.15 34.98
CA PRO A 32 -31.42 18.05 34.96
C PRO A 32 -31.02 19.44 35.50
N PRO A 33 -31.60 20.54 35.00
CA PRO A 33 -31.35 21.87 35.54
C PRO A 33 -31.49 21.95 37.06
N LEU A 34 -30.65 22.76 37.72
CA LEU A 34 -30.69 22.93 39.18
C LEU A 34 -32.05 23.46 39.67
N ALA A 35 -32.71 24.28 38.85
CA ALA A 35 -34.00 24.89 39.17
C ALA A 35 -35.19 23.90 39.11
N ASP A 36 -35.03 22.77 38.42
CA ASP A 36 -36.14 21.84 38.19
C ASP A 36 -36.41 20.95 39.41
N ASP A 37 -35.35 20.39 40.01
CA ASP A 37 -35.47 19.51 41.17
C ASP A 37 -34.18 19.45 42.01
N LEU A 38 -34.14 20.14 43.14
CA LEU A 38 -33.00 20.09 44.07
C LEU A 38 -32.89 18.76 44.85
N SER A 39 -33.85 17.83 44.72
CA SER A 39 -33.80 16.53 45.39
C SER A 39 -32.83 15.55 44.71
N VAL A 40 -32.44 15.80 43.46
CA VAL A 40 -31.41 15.02 42.74
C VAL A 40 -30.03 15.68 42.78
N TRP A 41 -29.88 16.74 43.57
CA TRP A 41 -28.62 17.44 43.81
C TRP A 41 -28.18 17.27 45.27
N SER A 42 -27.10 16.53 45.45
CA SER A 42 -26.53 16.14 46.74
C SER A 42 -25.58 17.21 47.31
N ARG A 43 -25.60 17.33 48.64
CA ARG A 43 -24.64 18.09 49.45
C ARG A 43 -23.41 17.28 49.86
N GLN A 44 -23.39 16.00 49.50
CA GLN A 44 -22.31 15.02 49.72
C GLN A 44 -21.85 14.46 48.35
N ASP A 45 -21.48 13.18 48.28
CA ASP A 45 -20.88 12.54 47.10
C ASP A 45 -21.88 12.10 46.01
N GLY A 46 -23.17 12.40 46.14
CA GLY A 46 -24.18 12.05 45.14
C GLY A 46 -24.79 10.65 45.28
N ARG A 47 -24.29 9.85 46.25
CA ARG A 47 -24.72 8.47 46.46
C ARG A 47 -26.17 8.37 46.96
N PRO A 48 -26.86 7.24 46.72
CA PRO A 48 -28.18 6.98 47.31
C PRO A 48 -28.19 7.22 48.83
N GLY A 49 -29.19 7.97 49.32
CA GLY A 49 -29.32 8.33 50.74
C GLY A 49 -28.50 9.54 51.20
N SER A 50 -27.76 10.20 50.31
CA SER A 50 -27.07 11.47 50.60
C SER A 50 -28.07 12.60 50.87
N ASP A 51 -27.70 13.54 51.76
CA ASP A 51 -28.46 14.77 51.99
C ASP A 51 -28.54 15.62 50.71
N THR A 52 -29.70 16.20 50.43
CA THR A 52 -29.97 16.93 49.18
C THR A 52 -30.12 18.43 49.42
N TRP A 53 -30.03 19.21 48.34
CA TRP A 53 -30.23 20.66 48.39
C TRP A 53 -31.71 21.05 48.56
N ALA A 54 -32.66 20.15 48.27
CA ALA A 54 -34.09 20.41 48.47
C ALA A 54 -34.49 20.62 49.94
N THR A 55 -33.73 20.04 50.87
CA THR A 55 -33.99 20.15 52.32
C THR A 55 -33.03 21.11 53.02
N ALA A 56 -32.20 21.84 52.27
CA ALA A 56 -31.17 22.70 52.82
C ALA A 56 -31.76 24.08 53.20
N PRO A 57 -31.68 24.52 54.47
CA PRO A 57 -32.25 25.80 54.89
C PRO A 57 -31.47 27.01 54.37
N ASN A 58 -30.26 26.79 53.85
CA ASN A 58 -29.34 27.79 53.33
C ASN A 58 -29.31 27.83 51.80
N ALA A 59 -30.35 27.33 51.13
CA ALA A 59 -30.47 27.31 49.67
C ALA A 59 -31.84 27.80 49.20
N ALA A 60 -31.88 28.44 48.04
CA ALA A 60 -33.10 28.86 47.38
C ALA A 60 -32.92 28.86 45.85
N ILE A 61 -34.01 28.63 45.12
CA ILE A 61 -34.03 28.90 43.68
C ILE A 61 -34.31 30.38 43.45
N VAL A 62 -33.44 31.02 42.68
CA VAL A 62 -33.61 32.39 42.21
C VAL A 62 -34.11 32.32 40.78
N ALA A 63 -35.31 32.81 40.56
CA ALA A 63 -35.88 32.92 39.23
C ALA A 63 -35.37 34.18 38.51
N ALA A 64 -35.17 34.08 37.20
CA ALA A 64 -34.83 35.20 36.32
C ALA A 64 -33.63 36.05 36.78
N ASP A 65 -32.56 35.41 37.27
CA ASP A 65 -31.27 36.06 37.42
C ASP A 65 -30.78 36.61 36.07
N SER A 66 -30.20 37.82 36.07
CA SER A 66 -29.82 38.51 34.83
C SER A 66 -28.75 37.79 34.02
N ASP A 67 -27.96 36.91 34.65
CA ASP A 67 -26.85 36.21 34.01
C ASP A 67 -27.14 34.72 33.79
N PHE A 68 -27.89 34.09 34.71
CA PHE A 68 -28.11 32.64 34.74
C PHE A 68 -29.57 32.20 34.49
N GLY A 69 -30.52 33.13 34.40
CA GLY A 69 -31.94 32.76 34.41
C GLY A 69 -32.34 32.10 35.73
N ASP A 70 -32.98 30.95 35.68
CA ASP A 70 -33.35 30.21 36.90
C ASP A 70 -32.13 29.43 37.44
N CYS A 71 -31.67 29.79 38.64
CA CYS A 71 -30.41 29.27 39.19
C CYS A 71 -30.49 28.97 40.69
N LEU A 72 -29.56 28.17 41.19
CA LEU A 72 -29.42 27.87 42.61
C LEU A 72 -28.66 29.00 43.30
N GLU A 73 -29.20 29.57 44.37
CA GLU A 73 -28.48 30.43 45.31
C GLU A 73 -28.28 29.71 46.64
N ILE A 74 -27.05 29.74 47.17
CA ILE A 74 -26.73 29.18 48.48
C ILE A 74 -25.95 30.17 49.34
N LEU A 75 -26.12 30.08 50.66
CA LEU A 75 -25.17 30.62 51.62
C LEU A 75 -24.16 29.52 51.97
N LYS A 76 -22.89 29.69 51.60
CA LYS A 76 -21.82 28.71 51.89
C LYS A 76 -21.56 28.62 53.39
N ILE A 77 -21.70 27.43 53.98
CA ILE A 77 -21.50 27.22 55.43
C ILE A 77 -20.49 26.10 55.76
N ASP A 78 -20.14 25.25 54.79
CA ASP A 78 -19.22 24.12 54.97
C ASP A 78 -17.89 24.41 54.27
N SER A 79 -16.77 23.98 54.87
CA SER A 79 -15.41 24.22 54.33
C SER A 79 -15.28 23.79 52.87
N THR A 80 -15.84 22.63 52.53
CA THR A 80 -16.09 22.18 51.16
C THR A 80 -17.58 21.98 50.98
N THR A 81 -18.21 22.83 50.19
CA THR A 81 -19.63 22.72 49.85
C THR A 81 -19.75 21.99 48.52
N LYS A 82 -20.34 20.80 48.52
CA LYS A 82 -20.50 19.97 47.31
C LYS A 82 -21.87 20.22 46.68
N VAL A 83 -21.89 20.38 45.36
CA VAL A 83 -23.12 20.36 44.55
C VAL A 83 -22.95 19.25 43.54
N ARG A 84 -23.51 18.08 43.87
CA ARG A 84 -23.24 16.82 43.14
C ARG A 84 -24.51 16.24 42.55
N TYR A 85 -24.52 15.94 41.27
CA TYR A 85 -25.64 15.25 40.64
C TYR A 85 -25.72 13.80 41.13
N MET A 86 -26.89 13.38 41.60
CA MET A 86 -27.11 12.04 42.14
C MET A 86 -27.33 10.98 41.06
N GLY A 87 -27.59 11.39 39.81
CA GLY A 87 -27.63 10.45 38.70
C GLY A 87 -26.26 9.84 38.42
N GLN A 88 -26.27 8.65 37.84
CA GLN A 88 -25.05 7.96 37.41
C GLN A 88 -24.70 8.41 36.00
N THR A 89 -23.73 9.33 35.88
CA THR A 89 -23.17 9.71 34.58
C THR A 89 -22.27 8.57 34.09
N PRO A 90 -22.59 7.86 33.00
CA PRO A 90 -21.86 6.66 32.60
C PRO A 90 -20.41 6.98 32.26
N ILE A 91 -19.49 6.08 32.64
CA ILE A 91 -18.07 6.11 32.25
C ILE A 91 -17.79 4.85 31.46
N ILE A 92 -17.51 5.03 30.17
CA ILE A 92 -17.35 3.95 29.19
C ILE A 92 -15.93 4.04 28.62
N PRO A 93 -15.22 2.92 28.45
CA PRO A 93 -13.91 2.90 27.80
C PRO A 93 -13.91 3.66 26.47
N GLY A 94 -13.02 4.64 26.36
CA GLY A 94 -12.86 5.47 25.16
C GLY A 94 -13.69 6.76 25.16
N MET A 95 -14.60 6.97 26.11
CA MET A 95 -15.41 8.19 26.22
C MET A 95 -14.72 9.27 27.06
N TYR A 96 -14.84 10.53 26.63
CA TYR A 96 -14.33 11.70 27.35
C TYR A 96 -15.47 12.71 27.53
N LEU A 97 -15.77 13.07 28.77
CA LEU A 97 -16.87 13.94 29.15
C LEU A 97 -16.34 15.28 29.65
N ARG A 98 -16.80 16.40 29.05
CA ARG A 98 -16.56 17.74 29.60
C ARG A 98 -17.68 18.08 30.55
N VAL A 99 -17.33 18.37 31.80
CA VAL A 99 -18.23 18.94 32.80
C VAL A 99 -17.96 20.44 32.88
N SER A 100 -19.00 21.27 32.83
CA SER A 100 -18.88 22.73 32.92
C SER A 100 -19.85 23.30 33.95
N ALA A 101 -19.39 24.29 34.71
CA ALA A 101 -20.23 25.02 35.66
C ALA A 101 -19.89 26.51 35.64
N ARG A 102 -20.92 27.35 35.88
CA ARG A 102 -20.76 28.81 36.02
C ARG A 102 -21.29 29.26 37.37
N VAL A 103 -20.48 30.03 38.09
CA VAL A 103 -20.82 30.52 39.44
C VAL A 103 -20.53 32.01 39.56
N LYS A 104 -21.24 32.70 40.47
CA LYS A 104 -20.92 34.07 40.88
C LYS A 104 -21.22 34.28 42.36
N VAL A 105 -20.41 35.09 43.02
CA VAL A 105 -20.61 35.44 44.44
C VAL A 105 -21.22 36.82 44.51
N LEU A 106 -22.27 37.00 45.30
CA LEU A 106 -23.00 38.27 45.38
C LEU A 106 -22.56 39.13 46.56
N SER A 107 -22.27 38.48 47.69
CA SER A 107 -21.91 39.12 48.95
C SER A 107 -21.26 38.12 49.90
N GLY A 108 -20.67 38.61 51.00
CA GLY A 108 -20.03 37.76 52.02
C GLY A 108 -18.64 37.27 51.62
N ASN A 109 -18.07 36.27 52.29
CA ASN A 109 -16.71 35.85 51.97
C ASN A 109 -16.64 35.18 50.59
N LEU A 110 -15.53 35.40 49.86
CA LEU A 110 -15.30 34.86 48.51
C LEU A 110 -14.68 33.44 48.61
N PRO A 111 -15.39 32.37 48.18
CA PRO A 111 -14.84 31.03 48.06
C PRO A 111 -14.13 30.80 46.72
N ASP A 112 -13.53 29.63 46.57
CA ASP A 112 -12.98 29.14 45.30
C ASP A 112 -13.89 28.05 44.72
N VAL A 113 -13.77 27.77 43.42
CA VAL A 113 -14.62 26.79 42.72
C VAL A 113 -13.78 25.83 41.88
N ARG A 114 -14.20 24.56 41.83
CA ARG A 114 -13.62 23.53 40.94
C ARG A 114 -14.67 22.53 40.50
N ILE A 115 -14.46 21.91 39.35
CA ILE A 115 -15.21 20.70 39.00
C ILE A 115 -14.72 19.53 39.86
N ALA A 116 -15.65 18.68 40.26
CA ALA A 116 -15.34 17.47 40.99
C ALA A 116 -16.29 16.33 40.59
N ALA A 117 -15.89 15.09 40.86
CA ALA A 117 -16.70 13.93 40.58
C ALA A 117 -16.33 12.76 41.50
N TRP A 118 -17.32 11.94 41.85
CA TRP A 118 -17.14 10.72 42.63
C TRP A 118 -17.14 9.49 41.71
N PRO A 119 -16.07 8.67 41.73
CA PRO A 119 -15.93 7.51 40.84
C PRO A 119 -16.62 6.26 41.41
N GLY A 120 -17.65 5.79 40.72
CA GLY A 120 -18.45 4.62 41.10
C GLY A 120 -18.23 3.41 40.19
N ALA A 121 -18.13 2.23 40.78
CA ALA A 121 -18.23 0.93 40.13
C ALA A 121 -19.55 0.23 40.49
N GLY A 122 -19.85 -0.91 39.85
CA GLY A 122 -21.09 -1.65 40.09
C GLY A 122 -21.39 -1.88 41.58
N SER A 123 -22.67 -1.77 41.96
CA SER A 123 -23.15 -1.85 43.34
C SER A 123 -22.71 -0.70 44.27
N ASP A 124 -22.58 0.53 43.77
CA ASP A 124 -22.21 1.73 44.54
C ASP A 124 -20.85 1.65 45.25
N ILE A 125 -19.91 0.91 44.65
CA ILE A 125 -18.56 0.76 45.15
C ILE A 125 -17.70 1.96 44.72
N TYR A 126 -17.05 2.61 45.70
CA TYR A 126 -16.07 3.67 45.46
C TYR A 126 -14.79 3.11 44.85
N VAL A 127 -14.29 3.75 43.80
CA VAL A 127 -12.98 3.43 43.21
C VAL A 127 -11.90 4.35 43.77
N THR A 128 -10.97 3.79 44.53
CA THR A 128 -9.90 4.54 45.23
C THR A 128 -8.74 4.90 44.31
N GLY A 129 -8.01 5.97 44.64
CA GLY A 129 -6.72 6.31 44.02
C GLY A 129 -6.83 7.06 42.70
N LEU A 130 -7.97 7.72 42.46
CA LEU A 130 -8.25 8.53 41.29
C LEU A 130 -8.34 10.01 41.68
N ASP A 131 -7.98 10.91 40.76
CA ASP A 131 -8.17 12.34 40.95
C ASP A 131 -9.65 12.70 40.83
N GLU A 132 -10.27 13.11 41.92
CA GLU A 132 -11.71 13.41 41.99
C GLU A 132 -12.05 14.88 41.72
N VAL A 133 -11.03 15.71 41.53
CA VAL A 133 -11.16 17.15 41.48
C VAL A 133 -10.23 17.70 40.40
N ALA A 134 -10.72 18.67 39.65
CA ALA A 134 -9.91 19.42 38.71
C ALA A 134 -9.22 20.62 39.39
N ASP A 135 -8.46 21.38 38.61
CA ASP A 135 -7.83 22.61 39.06
C ASP A 135 -8.85 23.58 39.67
N THR A 136 -8.43 24.23 40.76
CA THR A 136 -9.26 25.17 41.51
C THR A 136 -9.09 26.58 40.99
N VAL A 137 -10.20 27.30 40.84
CA VAL A 137 -10.26 28.67 40.33
C VAL A 137 -10.75 29.61 41.42
N ASP A 138 -9.94 30.63 41.72
CA ASP A 138 -10.24 31.64 42.73
C ASP A 138 -11.33 32.62 42.25
N ILE A 139 -12.29 32.95 43.12
CA ILE A 139 -13.30 33.98 42.83
C ILE A 139 -12.87 35.31 43.46
N ALA A 140 -12.27 36.19 42.67
CA ALA A 140 -11.65 37.41 43.21
C ALA A 140 -12.61 38.59 43.45
N ASN A 141 -13.79 38.61 42.80
CA ASN A 141 -14.70 39.77 42.83
C ASN A 141 -16.16 39.34 42.94
N TYR A 142 -17.00 40.19 43.54
CA TYR A 142 -18.44 40.00 43.52
C TYR A 142 -19.02 40.26 42.13
N GLY A 143 -20.04 39.49 41.77
CA GLY A 143 -20.74 39.60 40.49
C GLY A 143 -19.96 39.09 39.28
N SER A 144 -18.68 38.72 39.41
CA SER A 144 -17.94 38.10 38.32
C SER A 144 -18.43 36.68 38.08
N ILE A 145 -18.77 36.37 36.83
CA ILE A 145 -19.14 35.02 36.41
C ILE A 145 -17.85 34.22 36.19
N ILE A 146 -17.64 33.21 37.01
CA ILE A 146 -16.52 32.28 36.91
C ILE A 146 -17.01 31.02 36.22
N THR A 147 -16.36 30.65 35.11
CA THR A 147 -16.62 29.40 34.39
C THR A 147 -15.51 28.42 34.72
N VAL A 148 -15.87 27.24 35.23
CA VAL A 148 -14.94 26.12 35.42
C VAL A 148 -15.32 24.98 34.49
N THR A 149 -14.32 24.32 33.93
CA THR A 149 -14.49 23.14 33.08
C THR A 149 -13.48 22.08 33.47
N ALA A 150 -13.85 20.81 33.30
CA ALA A 150 -12.92 19.70 33.39
C ALA A 150 -13.32 18.57 32.45
N ILE A 151 -12.34 17.83 31.95
CA ILE A 151 -12.51 16.63 31.14
C ILE A 151 -12.24 15.41 32.00
N LEU A 152 -13.29 14.60 32.14
CA LEU A 152 -13.28 13.29 32.76
C LEU A 152 -13.18 12.21 31.68
N GLY A 153 -12.24 11.27 31.79
CA GLY A 153 -12.10 10.22 30.77
C GLY A 153 -11.29 9.01 31.22
N THR A 154 -11.33 7.95 30.41
CA THR A 154 -10.66 6.67 30.77
C THR A 154 -9.17 6.64 30.46
N GLY A 155 -8.64 7.57 29.66
CA GLY A 155 -7.22 7.60 29.28
C GLY A 155 -6.52 8.88 29.73
N ASP A 156 -5.28 8.74 30.20
CA ASP A 156 -4.40 9.88 30.50
C ASP A 156 -3.88 10.47 29.18
N ARG A 157 -4.44 11.61 28.80
CA ARG A 157 -4.12 12.32 27.57
C ARG A 157 -3.96 13.80 27.86
N GLY A 158 -3.11 14.46 27.09
CA GLY A 158 -2.99 15.92 27.18
C GLY A 158 -4.34 16.60 27.03
N GLY A 159 -4.78 17.28 28.09
CA GLY A 159 -6.06 17.96 28.23
C GLY A 159 -7.15 17.21 29.02
N VAL A 160 -6.86 16.04 29.59
CA VAL A 160 -7.75 15.31 30.50
C VAL A 160 -7.38 15.65 31.94
N ASP A 161 -8.34 16.16 32.71
CA ASP A 161 -8.11 16.60 34.10
C ASP A 161 -8.27 15.45 35.09
N MET A 162 -9.23 14.55 34.84
CA MET A 162 -9.53 13.40 35.69
C MET A 162 -9.42 12.11 34.86
N ALA A 163 -8.22 11.53 34.82
CA ALA A 163 -7.94 10.30 34.08
C ALA A 163 -8.20 9.06 34.96
N TRP A 164 -9.33 8.38 34.74
CA TRP A 164 -9.86 7.39 35.68
C TRP A 164 -9.64 5.92 35.29
N GLY A 165 -9.02 5.65 34.15
CA GLY A 165 -8.83 4.28 33.68
C GLY A 165 -10.18 3.59 33.39
N THR A 166 -10.20 2.27 33.55
CA THR A 166 -11.40 1.43 33.32
C THR A 166 -12.05 0.93 34.61
N GLY A 167 -11.62 1.44 35.77
CA GLY A 167 -12.14 1.02 37.07
C GLY A 167 -13.57 1.49 37.33
N PRO A 168 -13.86 2.80 37.21
CA PRO A 168 -15.23 3.32 37.37
C PRO A 168 -16.12 2.98 36.18
N SER A 169 -17.37 2.64 36.45
CA SER A 169 -18.45 2.45 35.47
C SER A 169 -19.38 3.65 35.35
N TYR A 170 -19.37 4.55 36.34
CA TYR A 170 -20.11 5.81 36.32
C TYR A 170 -19.46 6.84 37.25
N ALA A 171 -19.92 8.06 37.15
CA ALA A 171 -19.54 9.18 38.00
C ALA A 171 -20.80 9.86 38.57
N HIS A 172 -20.73 10.29 39.82
CA HIS A 172 -21.55 11.42 40.24
C HIS A 172 -20.74 12.68 39.94
N VAL A 173 -21.24 13.59 39.11
CA VAL A 173 -20.49 14.77 38.64
C VAL A 173 -21.05 16.06 39.22
N GLY A 174 -20.23 17.09 39.35
CA GLY A 174 -20.69 18.40 39.80
C GLY A 174 -19.55 19.35 40.11
N LEU A 175 -19.75 20.22 41.10
CA LEU A 175 -18.73 21.17 41.54
C LEU A 175 -18.52 21.13 43.05
N ASP A 176 -17.35 21.61 43.47
CA ASP A 176 -17.04 21.95 44.86
C ASP A 176 -16.84 23.46 44.98
N LEU A 177 -17.36 24.05 46.06
CA LEU A 177 -16.93 25.36 46.55
C LEU A 177 -16.04 25.18 47.78
N THR A 178 -14.82 25.68 47.73
CA THR A 178 -13.82 25.58 48.80
C THR A 178 -13.53 26.95 49.44
N GLY A 179 -12.69 26.99 50.47
CA GLY A 179 -12.29 28.25 51.08
C GLY A 179 -13.32 28.80 52.10
N PRO A 180 -13.25 30.12 52.40
CA PRO A 180 -14.00 30.76 53.49
C PRO A 180 -15.53 30.56 53.41
N ASN A 181 -16.18 30.46 54.57
CA ASN A 181 -17.65 30.36 54.68
C ASN A 181 -18.30 31.74 54.84
N GLY A 182 -19.60 31.83 54.56
CA GLY A 182 -20.40 33.05 54.71
C GLY A 182 -20.63 33.82 53.41
N GLY A 183 -20.25 33.27 52.26
CA GLY A 183 -20.53 33.84 50.93
C GLY A 183 -21.89 33.42 50.38
N GLN A 184 -22.62 34.35 49.77
CA GLN A 184 -23.83 34.08 49.00
C GLN A 184 -23.44 33.81 47.53
N VAL A 185 -23.65 32.59 47.07
CA VAL A 185 -23.18 32.09 45.76
C VAL A 185 -24.36 31.69 44.90
N ARG A 186 -24.42 32.18 43.66
CA ARG A 186 -25.32 31.70 42.61
C ARG A 186 -24.60 30.76 41.66
N ILE A 187 -25.27 29.68 41.29
CA ILE A 187 -24.73 28.57 40.49
C ILE A 187 -25.71 28.29 39.34
N GLU A 188 -25.23 28.42 38.12
CA GLU A 188 -25.94 27.98 36.92
C GLU A 188 -25.96 26.45 36.83
N SER A 189 -26.96 25.90 36.13
CA SER A 189 -27.06 24.46 35.87
C SER A 189 -25.78 23.90 35.26
N ILE A 190 -25.29 22.79 35.82
CA ILE A 190 -24.06 22.13 35.38
C ILE A 190 -24.33 21.34 34.10
N THR A 191 -23.45 21.50 33.11
CA THR A 191 -23.56 20.77 31.84
C THR A 191 -22.53 19.65 31.74
N VAL A 192 -22.92 18.57 31.05
CA VAL A 192 -22.04 17.44 30.73
C VAL A 192 -22.16 17.14 29.24
N GLU A 193 -21.04 17.18 28.54
CA GLU A 193 -20.96 17.00 27.09
C GLU A 193 -19.99 15.87 26.72
N ASP A 194 -20.32 15.05 25.74
CA ASP A 194 -19.36 14.13 25.13
C ASP A 194 -18.40 14.89 24.20
N VAL A 195 -17.12 14.86 24.54
CA VAL A 195 -16.03 15.50 23.80
C VAL A 195 -15.03 14.49 23.24
N THR A 196 -15.42 13.22 23.14
CA THR A 196 -14.57 12.12 22.66
C THR A 196 -13.98 12.41 21.28
N SER A 197 -14.75 13.06 20.41
CA SER A 197 -14.33 13.47 19.06
C SER A 197 -13.06 14.34 19.03
N VAL A 198 -12.80 15.13 20.08
CA VAL A 198 -11.58 15.94 20.23
C VAL A 198 -10.34 15.06 20.34
N PHE A 199 -10.49 13.82 20.81
CA PHE A 199 -9.42 12.87 21.04
C PHE A 199 -9.30 11.78 19.97
N HIS A 200 -10.21 11.72 18.97
CA HIS A 200 -10.22 10.69 17.92
C HIS A 200 -8.94 10.66 17.09
N ARG A 201 -8.36 11.82 16.74
CA ARG A 201 -7.11 11.89 15.96
C ARG A 201 -5.87 11.33 16.67
N LYS A 202 -5.90 11.22 18.02
CA LYS A 202 -4.84 10.61 18.83
C LYS A 202 -5.09 9.13 19.13
N LEU A 203 -6.24 8.60 18.69
CA LEU A 203 -6.65 7.20 18.87
C LEU A 203 -6.37 6.31 17.67
N MET A 204 -6.30 6.90 16.50
CA MET A 204 -6.13 6.16 15.25
C MET A 204 -4.64 5.96 14.98
N ASP A 205 -4.26 4.70 14.79
CA ASP A 205 -2.89 4.30 14.44
C ASP A 205 -2.57 4.52 12.95
N TRP A 206 -3.37 5.37 12.30
CA TRP A 206 -3.25 5.67 10.88
C TRP A 206 -3.48 7.14 10.58
N VAL A 207 -3.00 7.58 9.42
CA VAL A 207 -3.11 8.94 8.90
C VAL A 207 -3.82 8.91 7.54
N ASP A 208 -4.99 9.55 7.45
CA ASP A 208 -5.74 9.65 6.21
C ASP A 208 -5.10 10.64 5.23
N VAL A 209 -4.89 10.25 3.97
CA VAL A 209 -4.45 11.22 2.94
C VAL A 209 -5.48 12.34 2.68
N ARG A 210 -6.78 12.10 2.94
CA ARG A 210 -7.85 13.10 2.80
C ARG A 210 -7.78 14.21 3.85
N ASP A 211 -7.26 13.90 5.03
CA ASP A 211 -7.02 14.92 6.08
C ASP A 211 -5.99 15.97 5.61
N PHE A 212 -5.18 15.64 4.60
CA PHE A 212 -4.19 16.51 3.97
C PHE A 212 -4.65 17.06 2.61
N GLY A 213 -5.93 16.91 2.28
CA GLY A 213 -6.55 17.50 1.10
C GLY A 213 -6.51 16.65 -0.16
N ALA A 214 -6.24 15.34 -0.06
CA ALA A 214 -6.41 14.44 -1.20
C ALA A 214 -7.88 14.35 -1.59
N VAL A 215 -8.19 14.49 -2.89
CA VAL A 215 -9.55 14.50 -3.43
C VAL A 215 -10.00 13.09 -3.83
N GLY A 216 -9.17 12.36 -4.57
CA GLY A 216 -9.50 11.00 -5.01
C GLY A 216 -10.56 10.93 -6.13
N ASP A 217 -10.58 11.92 -7.03
CA ASP A 217 -11.50 12.02 -8.19
C ASP A 217 -10.90 11.56 -9.53
N GLY A 218 -9.66 11.07 -9.52
CA GLY A 218 -8.88 10.61 -10.67
C GLY A 218 -8.32 11.72 -11.55
N LEU A 219 -8.55 12.99 -11.23
CA LEU A 219 -8.19 14.15 -12.05
C LEU A 219 -7.28 15.12 -11.31
N THR A 220 -7.60 15.38 -10.04
CA THR A 220 -6.83 16.26 -9.17
C THR A 220 -5.51 15.60 -8.80
N ASN A 221 -4.41 16.35 -8.90
CA ASN A 221 -3.10 15.82 -8.54
C ASN A 221 -2.93 15.76 -7.01
N ASP A 222 -3.12 14.58 -6.44
CA ASP A 222 -3.13 14.33 -4.99
C ASP A 222 -1.73 14.13 -4.39
N ARG A 223 -0.67 14.23 -5.22
CA ARG A 223 0.73 13.98 -4.81
C ARG A 223 1.16 14.77 -3.57
N ALA A 224 0.74 16.03 -3.46
CA ALA A 224 1.13 16.89 -2.34
C ALA A 224 0.47 16.44 -1.02
N ALA A 225 -0.78 15.99 -1.07
CA ALA A 225 -1.50 15.49 0.08
C ALA A 225 -0.89 14.18 0.60
N PHE A 226 -0.53 13.26 -0.30
CA PHE A 226 0.17 12.02 0.05
C PHE A 226 1.51 12.29 0.74
N ALA A 227 2.33 13.20 0.19
CA ALA A 227 3.61 13.56 0.79
C ALA A 227 3.47 14.21 2.17
N ALA A 228 2.42 15.02 2.37
CA ALA A 228 2.14 15.64 3.67
C ALA A 228 1.63 14.62 4.69
N ALA A 229 0.80 13.66 4.26
CA ALA A 229 0.34 12.55 5.10
C ALA A 229 1.50 11.65 5.54
N ASP A 230 2.40 11.30 4.62
CA ASP A 230 3.62 10.52 4.92
C ASP A 230 4.52 11.24 5.95
N ALA A 231 4.73 12.56 5.78
CA ALA A 231 5.49 13.34 6.75
C ALA A 231 4.82 13.38 8.14
N ALA A 232 3.49 13.36 8.20
CA ALA A 232 2.72 13.38 9.45
C ALA A 232 2.54 12.00 10.10
N ALA A 233 2.69 10.92 9.32
CA ALA A 233 2.54 9.55 9.79
C ALA A 233 3.55 9.23 10.91
N ALA A 234 4.81 9.67 10.76
CA ALA A 234 5.85 9.52 11.78
C ALA A 234 5.96 8.08 12.33
N GLY A 235 5.93 7.10 11.43
CA GLY A 235 5.96 5.66 11.72
C GLY A 235 4.59 4.98 11.75
N ARG A 236 3.49 5.74 11.73
CA ARG A 236 2.12 5.19 11.67
C ARG A 236 1.75 4.78 10.25
N GLU A 237 0.70 3.98 10.13
CA GLU A 237 0.18 3.58 8.82
C GLU A 237 -0.46 4.79 8.10
N ILE A 238 -0.30 4.88 6.78
CA ILE A 238 -1.02 5.83 5.93
C ILE A 238 -2.25 5.09 5.39
N LEU A 239 -3.44 5.64 5.61
CA LEU A 239 -4.66 5.16 4.98
C LEU A 239 -4.88 5.94 3.68
N VAL A 240 -5.08 5.21 2.59
CA VAL A 240 -5.58 5.72 1.32
C VAL A 240 -7.02 5.20 1.14
N PRO A 241 -8.04 5.98 1.53
CA PRO A 241 -9.43 5.53 1.48
C PRO A 241 -9.90 5.22 0.05
N ALA A 242 -11.06 4.58 -0.09
CA ALA A 242 -11.67 4.30 -1.39
C ALA A 242 -11.81 5.57 -2.26
N GLY A 243 -11.22 5.56 -3.46
CA GLY A 243 -11.19 6.66 -4.42
C GLY A 243 -10.13 6.43 -5.50
N ASP A 244 -10.06 7.29 -6.52
CA ASP A 244 -9.06 7.24 -7.58
C ASP A 244 -8.11 8.44 -7.44
N TYR A 245 -6.84 8.23 -7.12
CA TYR A 245 -5.89 9.29 -6.79
C TYR A 245 -4.88 9.47 -7.91
N PHE A 246 -4.95 10.59 -8.63
CA PHE A 246 -3.96 10.89 -9.66
C PHE A 246 -2.69 11.45 -9.02
N ILE A 247 -1.55 10.79 -9.28
CA ILE A 247 -0.24 11.21 -8.78
C ILE A 247 0.63 11.61 -9.97
N GLY A 248 0.69 12.90 -10.26
CA GLY A 248 1.30 13.43 -11.49
C GLY A 248 2.84 13.49 -11.49
N SER A 249 3.51 13.12 -10.40
CA SER A 249 4.97 13.17 -10.28
C SER A 249 5.48 12.19 -9.21
N SER A 250 6.77 11.81 -9.27
CA SER A 250 7.28 10.65 -8.51
C SER A 250 7.12 10.80 -6.99
N LEU A 251 6.47 9.85 -6.35
CA LEU A 251 6.10 9.87 -4.93
C LEU A 251 6.91 8.83 -4.16
N THR A 252 7.37 9.21 -2.96
CA THR A 252 7.96 8.30 -1.98
C THR A 252 7.08 8.30 -0.75
N LEU A 253 6.69 7.11 -0.32
CA LEU A 253 6.02 6.83 0.95
C LEU A 253 7.00 6.05 1.81
N THR A 254 7.38 6.65 2.93
CA THR A 254 8.39 6.12 3.86
C THR A 254 7.79 5.26 4.95
N ASN A 255 6.48 5.37 5.19
CA ASN A 255 5.75 4.63 6.22
C ASN A 255 4.87 3.53 5.59
N PRO A 256 4.38 2.55 6.37
CA PRO A 256 3.41 1.56 5.89
C PRO A 256 2.21 2.25 5.28
N THR A 257 1.76 1.78 4.12
CA THR A 257 0.59 2.35 3.44
C THR A 257 -0.43 1.27 3.17
N ARG A 258 -1.67 1.52 3.59
CA ARG A 258 -2.84 0.70 3.32
C ARG A 258 -3.70 1.36 2.24
N PHE A 259 -3.94 0.62 1.17
CA PHE A 259 -4.74 1.08 0.04
C PHE A 259 -6.15 0.46 0.07
N GLU A 260 -7.16 1.30 0.25
CA GLU A 260 -8.56 0.99 -0.09
C GLU A 260 -8.98 1.64 -1.41
N GLY A 261 -8.33 2.74 -1.78
CA GLY A 261 -8.40 3.38 -3.09
C GLY A 261 -7.27 2.97 -4.02
N LYS A 262 -7.23 3.59 -5.21
CA LYS A 262 -6.25 3.30 -6.26
C LYS A 262 -5.48 4.55 -6.65
N ILE A 263 -4.22 4.38 -7.01
CA ILE A 263 -3.36 5.40 -7.59
C ILE A 263 -3.36 5.25 -9.12
N THR A 264 -3.38 6.36 -9.83
CA THR A 264 -3.02 6.43 -11.26
C THR A 264 -1.80 7.32 -11.44
N MET A 265 -0.82 6.85 -12.22
CA MET A 265 0.43 7.55 -12.51
C MET A 265 0.79 7.43 -13.99
N PRO A 266 1.37 8.47 -14.62
CA PRO A 266 2.04 8.33 -15.91
C PRO A 266 3.15 7.28 -15.86
N ASP A 267 3.48 6.62 -16.98
CA ASP A 267 4.46 5.53 -17.02
C ASP A 267 5.84 5.95 -16.47
N ASN A 268 6.30 7.15 -16.82
CA ASN A 268 7.60 7.71 -16.41
C ASN A 268 7.65 8.19 -14.94
N VAL A 269 6.50 8.23 -14.25
CA VAL A 269 6.38 8.66 -12.85
C VAL A 269 6.57 7.47 -11.90
N ARG A 270 7.44 7.61 -10.91
CA ARG A 270 7.83 6.50 -10.02
C ARG A 270 7.08 6.54 -8.70
N LEU A 271 6.70 5.37 -8.20
CA LEU A 271 6.22 5.18 -6.82
C LEU A 271 7.27 4.40 -6.03
N ALA A 272 7.67 4.93 -4.89
CA ALA A 272 8.51 4.25 -3.91
C ALA A 272 7.67 3.94 -2.66
N LEU A 273 7.37 2.66 -2.42
CA LEU A 273 6.73 2.19 -1.20
C LEU A 273 7.79 1.54 -0.32
N ASN A 274 8.39 2.28 0.62
CA ASN A 274 9.54 1.77 1.35
C ASN A 274 9.17 0.65 2.33
N GLU A 275 7.98 0.69 2.93
CA GLU A 275 7.54 -0.37 3.86
C GLU A 275 6.57 -1.38 3.21
N ASN A 276 6.26 -1.22 1.93
CA ASN A 276 5.45 -2.15 1.12
C ASN A 276 6.13 -2.47 -0.22
N PHE A 277 7.46 -2.67 -0.23
CA PHE A 277 8.21 -2.93 -1.46
C PHE A 277 8.11 -4.39 -1.93
N ASP A 278 6.93 -4.75 -2.43
CA ASP A 278 6.62 -6.05 -3.02
C ASP A 278 5.39 -5.96 -3.96
N LEU A 279 5.03 -7.06 -4.62
CA LEU A 279 3.90 -7.05 -5.54
C LEU A 279 2.56 -6.87 -4.84
N ASP A 280 2.40 -7.27 -3.58
CA ASP A 280 1.13 -7.06 -2.86
C ASP A 280 0.87 -5.57 -2.66
N GLY A 281 1.85 -4.85 -2.10
CA GLY A 281 1.75 -3.40 -1.90
C GLY A 281 1.52 -2.63 -3.19
N TYR A 282 2.25 -2.98 -4.26
CA TYR A 282 2.08 -2.32 -5.55
C TYR A 282 0.76 -2.71 -6.24
N ALA A 283 0.34 -3.97 -6.20
CA ALA A 283 -0.93 -4.38 -6.80
C ALA A 283 -2.13 -3.76 -6.05
N GLU A 284 -2.06 -3.61 -4.73
CA GLU A 284 -3.07 -2.90 -3.94
C GLU A 284 -3.09 -1.41 -4.31
N ALA A 285 -1.92 -0.77 -4.41
CA ALA A 285 -1.82 0.64 -4.78
C ALA A 285 -2.46 0.96 -6.14
N PHE A 286 -2.29 0.09 -7.14
CA PHE A 286 -2.83 0.32 -8.49
C PHE A 286 -4.17 -0.40 -8.76
N GLY A 287 -4.54 -1.35 -7.91
CA GLY A 287 -5.66 -2.26 -8.14
C GLY A 287 -5.51 -3.15 -9.38
N ASP A 288 -4.28 -3.40 -9.83
CA ASP A 288 -3.90 -4.20 -11.01
C ASP A 288 -2.48 -4.75 -10.85
N GLU A 289 -2.31 -6.07 -10.99
CA GLU A 289 -1.02 -6.75 -10.80
C GLU A 289 0.01 -6.39 -11.87
N VAL A 290 -0.41 -6.18 -13.13
CA VAL A 290 0.52 -5.90 -14.23
C VAL A 290 1.12 -4.51 -14.08
N THR A 291 0.29 -3.52 -13.75
CA THR A 291 0.71 -2.15 -13.46
C THR A 291 1.56 -2.12 -12.19
N GLY A 292 1.14 -2.84 -11.14
CA GLY A 292 1.91 -2.99 -9.91
C GLY A 292 3.31 -3.56 -10.16
N LEU A 293 3.41 -4.64 -10.96
CA LEU A 293 4.68 -5.23 -11.38
C LEU A 293 5.54 -4.24 -12.17
N LYS A 294 4.98 -3.56 -13.17
CA LYS A 294 5.71 -2.57 -13.99
C LYS A 294 6.30 -1.47 -13.09
N LYS A 295 5.52 -0.94 -12.14
CA LYS A 295 5.97 0.09 -11.20
C LYS A 295 6.96 -0.42 -10.15
N GLY A 296 6.79 -1.65 -9.67
CA GLY A 296 7.73 -2.32 -8.77
C GLY A 296 9.09 -2.56 -9.42
N ILE A 297 9.12 -3.04 -10.67
CA ILE A 297 10.34 -3.18 -11.48
C ILE A 297 10.99 -1.83 -11.73
N GLN A 298 10.20 -0.82 -12.13
CA GLN A 298 10.70 0.53 -12.31
C GLN A 298 11.40 1.05 -11.05
N GLN A 299 10.83 0.79 -9.87
CA GLN A 299 11.40 1.18 -8.60
C GLN A 299 12.62 0.34 -8.21
N LEU A 300 12.64 -0.98 -8.47
CA LEU A 300 13.78 -1.88 -8.19
C LEU A 300 15.10 -1.34 -8.72
N PHE A 301 15.09 -0.75 -9.92
CA PHE A 301 16.28 -0.16 -10.54
C PHE A 301 16.57 1.28 -10.12
N ASN A 302 15.65 1.95 -9.44
CA ASN A 302 15.73 3.36 -9.08
C ASN A 302 15.88 3.66 -7.58
N GLN A 303 15.99 2.62 -6.76
CA GLN A 303 16.17 2.74 -5.32
C GLN A 303 17.51 2.17 -4.83
N SER A 304 17.88 2.49 -3.58
CA SER A 304 19.07 1.97 -2.89
C SER A 304 18.77 0.90 -1.83
N ASP A 305 17.59 0.95 -1.22
CA ASP A 305 17.35 0.32 0.09
C ASP A 305 17.01 -1.17 -0.04
N PHE A 306 16.25 -1.51 -1.09
CA PHE A 306 15.89 -2.89 -1.41
C PHE A 306 16.64 -3.40 -2.64
N VAL A 307 17.14 -4.62 -2.52
CA VAL A 307 17.84 -5.33 -3.60
C VAL A 307 16.95 -6.35 -4.32
N ALA A 308 15.76 -6.63 -3.79
CA ALA A 308 14.87 -7.68 -4.28
C ALA A 308 13.43 -7.18 -4.33
N PHE A 309 12.74 -7.42 -5.45
CA PHE A 309 11.30 -7.27 -5.57
C PHE A 309 10.66 -8.67 -5.50
N ASP A 310 9.79 -8.84 -4.51
CA ASP A 310 9.09 -10.11 -4.24
C ASP A 310 7.72 -10.11 -4.94
N LEU A 311 7.37 -11.18 -5.63
CA LEU A 311 6.06 -11.34 -6.27
C LEU A 311 5.03 -11.96 -5.30
N CYS A 312 5.39 -12.24 -4.05
CA CYS A 312 4.51 -12.71 -2.98
C CYS A 312 3.76 -14.01 -3.30
N GLY A 313 4.33 -14.88 -4.13
CA GLY A 313 3.68 -16.10 -4.62
C GLY A 313 2.50 -15.85 -5.57
N ARG A 314 2.27 -14.60 -5.99
CA ARG A 314 1.15 -14.25 -6.87
C ARG A 314 1.40 -14.78 -8.29
N ARG A 315 0.27 -14.99 -8.98
CA ARG A 315 0.22 -15.25 -10.41
C ARG A 315 -0.11 -13.96 -11.16
N ILE A 316 0.77 -13.57 -12.07
CA ILE A 316 0.58 -12.42 -12.97
C ILE A 316 0.22 -12.95 -14.36
N VAL A 317 -0.96 -12.57 -14.85
CA VAL A 317 -1.42 -12.94 -16.20
C VAL A 317 -1.02 -11.83 -17.17
N LEU A 318 -0.28 -12.20 -18.22
CA LEU A 318 0.23 -11.29 -19.23
C LEU A 318 -0.35 -11.64 -20.59
N ASP A 319 -0.80 -10.65 -21.33
CA ASP A 319 -1.25 -10.75 -22.71
C ASP A 319 -0.25 -10.13 -23.70
N GLU A 320 0.86 -9.57 -23.22
CA GLU A 320 1.93 -8.98 -24.02
C GLU A 320 3.32 -9.14 -23.35
N PRO A 321 4.41 -9.03 -24.13
CA PRO A 321 5.77 -8.97 -23.60
C PRO A 321 6.03 -7.79 -22.65
N LEU A 322 6.87 -7.99 -21.65
CA LEU A 322 7.40 -6.89 -20.83
C LEU A 322 8.77 -6.45 -21.35
N ASP A 323 8.84 -5.26 -21.95
CA ASP A 323 10.11 -4.57 -22.21
C ASP A 323 10.66 -3.98 -20.91
N ILE A 324 11.63 -4.66 -20.30
CA ILE A 324 12.14 -4.31 -18.97
C ILE A 324 12.89 -2.99 -19.00
N GLN A 325 13.62 -2.69 -20.08
CA GLN A 325 14.30 -1.40 -20.19
C GLN A 325 13.29 -0.29 -20.44
N GLY A 326 12.26 -0.53 -21.27
CA GLY A 326 11.16 0.41 -21.49
C GLY A 326 10.38 0.76 -20.21
N ILE A 327 10.15 -0.22 -19.33
CA ILE A 327 9.51 -0.01 -18.02
C ILE A 327 10.36 0.88 -17.11
N VAL A 328 11.69 0.67 -17.10
CA VAL A 328 12.61 1.46 -16.27
C VAL A 328 12.86 2.85 -16.87
N GLU A 329 12.91 2.93 -18.21
CA GLU A 329 13.06 4.09 -19.08
C GLU A 329 14.38 4.87 -18.89
N ASN A 330 14.63 5.34 -17.67
CA ASN A 330 15.71 6.28 -17.33
C ASN A 330 17.10 5.64 -17.20
N ARG A 331 17.23 4.35 -17.45
CA ARG A 331 18.49 3.59 -17.36
C ARG A 331 18.56 2.56 -18.48
N ASN A 332 19.73 2.41 -19.06
CA ASN A 332 20.07 1.34 -20.00
C ASN A 332 21.34 0.59 -19.59
N THR A 333 21.96 0.99 -18.48
CA THR A 333 23.07 0.27 -17.83
C THR A 333 22.84 0.15 -16.32
N TYR A 334 23.18 -0.99 -15.72
CA TYR A 334 23.10 -1.20 -14.27
C TYR A 334 24.02 -2.33 -13.81
N ALA A 335 24.81 -2.11 -12.75
CA ALA A 335 25.81 -3.08 -12.32
C ALA A 335 25.58 -3.65 -10.90
N ASN A 336 24.75 -3.01 -10.08
CA ASN A 336 24.51 -3.50 -8.72
C ASN A 336 23.55 -4.70 -8.72
N ARG A 337 23.66 -5.54 -7.70
CA ARG A 337 22.82 -6.74 -7.58
C ARG A 337 21.34 -6.36 -7.44
N ARG A 338 20.48 -6.97 -8.25
CA ARG A 338 19.01 -6.89 -8.17
C ARG A 338 18.37 -8.26 -8.34
N VAL A 339 17.23 -8.46 -7.69
CA VAL A 339 16.53 -9.76 -7.65
C VAL A 339 15.04 -9.57 -7.96
N LEU A 340 14.49 -10.43 -8.80
CA LEU A 340 13.06 -10.64 -8.98
C LEU A 340 12.74 -12.07 -8.53
N ARG A 341 11.74 -12.28 -7.66
CA ARG A 341 11.53 -13.62 -7.08
C ARG A 341 10.10 -13.98 -6.69
N ASN A 342 9.89 -15.28 -6.44
CA ASN A 342 8.76 -15.84 -5.69
C ASN A 342 7.37 -15.56 -6.33
N GLY A 343 7.09 -16.14 -7.49
CA GLY A 343 5.79 -15.97 -8.15
C GLY A 343 5.62 -16.75 -9.44
N GLN A 344 4.58 -16.43 -10.22
CA GLN A 344 4.31 -17.07 -11.50
C GLN A 344 3.91 -16.03 -12.56
N PHE A 345 4.52 -16.10 -13.73
CA PHE A 345 4.04 -15.44 -14.94
C PHE A 345 3.23 -16.41 -15.78
N THR A 346 2.02 -16.03 -16.18
CA THR A 346 1.15 -16.83 -17.06
C THR A 346 0.86 -16.07 -18.34
N ALA A 347 1.20 -16.66 -19.49
CA ALA A 347 0.80 -16.11 -20.78
C ALA A 347 -0.68 -16.41 -21.07
N ALA A 348 -1.45 -15.35 -21.31
CA ALA A 348 -2.80 -15.43 -21.86
C ALA A 348 -2.77 -15.35 -23.39
N ALA A 349 -3.77 -15.97 -24.05
CA ALA A 349 -3.87 -15.94 -25.50
C ALA A 349 -4.06 -14.50 -26.03
N SER A 350 -3.13 -14.07 -26.88
CA SER A 350 -3.10 -12.72 -27.43
C SER A 350 -2.26 -12.69 -28.72
N SER A 351 -2.61 -11.79 -29.64
CA SER A 351 -1.84 -11.57 -30.87
C SER A 351 -0.52 -10.84 -30.64
N ALA A 352 -0.32 -10.20 -29.47
CA ALA A 352 0.93 -9.54 -29.11
C ALA A 352 2.10 -10.54 -28.95
N TRP A 353 1.79 -11.83 -28.75
CA TRP A 353 2.77 -12.93 -28.71
C TRP A 353 3.22 -13.42 -30.08
N ASN A 354 2.64 -12.93 -31.17
CA ASN A 354 3.06 -13.32 -32.51
C ASN A 354 4.49 -12.85 -32.82
N ASP A 355 5.29 -13.74 -33.38
CA ASP A 355 6.67 -13.41 -33.76
C ASP A 355 6.66 -12.37 -34.88
N THR A 356 7.65 -11.48 -34.86
CA THR A 356 7.86 -10.56 -35.98
C THR A 356 8.89 -11.17 -36.92
N SER A 357 8.48 -11.55 -38.13
CA SER A 357 9.37 -12.20 -39.10
C SER A 357 9.48 -11.40 -40.39
N THR A 358 10.71 -11.21 -40.88
CA THR A 358 10.99 -10.51 -42.14
C THR A 358 12.12 -11.18 -42.89
N SER A 359 12.05 -11.23 -44.23
CA SER A 359 13.13 -11.76 -45.07
C SER A 359 13.76 -10.65 -45.92
N ARG A 360 15.08 -10.65 -46.04
CA ARG A 360 15.85 -9.69 -46.86
C ARG A 360 17.00 -10.40 -47.55
N SER A 361 17.27 -10.01 -48.80
CA SER A 361 18.54 -10.36 -49.44
C SER A 361 19.65 -9.52 -48.83
N ALA A 362 20.78 -10.15 -48.56
CA ALA A 362 21.95 -9.49 -48.01
C ALA A 362 23.23 -10.17 -48.50
N SER A 363 24.35 -9.44 -48.42
CA SER A 363 25.67 -9.98 -48.72
C SER A 363 26.49 -10.19 -47.46
N TRP A 364 27.26 -11.27 -47.44
CA TRP A 364 28.18 -11.62 -46.35
C TRP A 364 29.59 -11.85 -46.92
N SER A 365 30.62 -11.50 -46.14
CA SER A 365 32.00 -11.83 -46.47
C SER A 365 32.79 -12.27 -45.24
N ALA A 366 33.73 -13.19 -45.44
CA ALA A 366 34.60 -13.67 -44.37
C ALA A 366 35.50 -12.57 -43.78
N SER A 367 35.80 -11.50 -44.54
CA SER A 367 36.56 -10.33 -44.06
C SER A 367 35.79 -9.50 -43.03
N SER A 368 34.46 -9.60 -43.04
CA SER A 368 33.56 -8.91 -42.13
C SER A 368 32.54 -9.90 -41.57
N ALA A 369 33.04 -10.99 -40.96
CA ALA A 369 32.26 -12.18 -40.66
C ALA A 369 31.03 -11.96 -39.77
N PHE A 370 31.00 -10.87 -38.99
CA PHE A 370 29.91 -10.52 -38.06
C PHE A 370 28.89 -9.53 -38.64
N GLU A 371 28.93 -9.20 -39.93
CA GLU A 371 27.98 -8.26 -40.53
C GLU A 371 27.35 -8.80 -41.82
N LEU A 372 26.08 -8.47 -42.00
CA LEU A 372 25.37 -8.53 -43.28
C LEU A 372 25.28 -7.12 -43.85
N THR A 373 25.56 -6.99 -45.14
CA THR A 373 25.59 -5.71 -45.86
C THR A 373 24.58 -5.68 -47.00
N GLY A 374 24.19 -4.49 -47.44
CA GLY A 374 23.19 -4.31 -48.50
C GLY A 374 21.80 -4.80 -48.08
N VAL A 375 21.51 -4.81 -46.77
CA VAL A 375 20.25 -5.28 -46.23
C VAL A 375 19.19 -4.20 -46.47
N SER A 376 18.27 -4.44 -47.40
CA SER A 376 17.23 -3.46 -47.72
C SER A 376 16.32 -3.18 -46.52
N ASN A 377 16.06 -1.90 -46.25
CA ASN A 377 15.28 -1.43 -45.11
C ASN A 377 15.76 -2.05 -43.78
N ALA A 378 17.08 -2.02 -43.54
CA ALA A 378 17.69 -2.61 -42.34
C ALA A 378 17.04 -2.11 -41.03
N ALA A 379 16.59 -0.85 -40.97
CA ALA A 379 15.89 -0.26 -39.83
C ALA A 379 14.65 -1.05 -39.36
N SER A 380 14.01 -1.81 -40.26
CA SER A 380 12.84 -2.63 -39.94
C SER A 380 13.16 -3.97 -39.28
N ILE A 381 14.44 -4.35 -39.17
CA ILE A 381 14.86 -5.62 -38.56
C ILE A 381 15.04 -5.42 -37.06
N PRO A 382 14.27 -6.11 -36.20
CA PRO A 382 14.40 -5.96 -34.76
C PRO A 382 15.73 -6.53 -34.24
N VAL A 383 16.36 -5.84 -33.30
CA VAL A 383 17.46 -6.39 -32.50
C VAL A 383 16.93 -7.56 -31.64
N GLY A 384 17.74 -8.60 -31.48
CA GLY A 384 17.36 -9.87 -30.87
C GLY A 384 16.62 -10.83 -31.80
N SER A 385 16.54 -10.55 -33.10
CA SER A 385 15.96 -11.48 -34.08
C SER A 385 16.90 -12.65 -34.33
N LEU A 386 16.38 -13.88 -34.29
CA LEU A 386 17.09 -15.07 -34.79
C LEU A 386 17.27 -14.94 -36.30
N VAL A 387 18.48 -15.22 -36.78
CA VAL A 387 18.84 -15.21 -38.19
C VAL A 387 18.81 -16.63 -38.72
N THR A 388 18.13 -16.85 -39.84
CA THR A 388 18.12 -18.14 -40.56
C THR A 388 18.29 -17.92 -42.05
N ALA A 389 18.87 -18.89 -42.74
CA ALA A 389 18.96 -18.92 -44.21
C ALA A 389 19.12 -20.37 -44.69
N PRO A 390 18.94 -20.65 -46.00
CA PRO A 390 19.12 -21.99 -46.53
C PRO A 390 20.52 -22.58 -46.32
N GLN A 391 21.57 -21.73 -46.26
CA GLN A 391 22.95 -22.18 -46.14
C GLN A 391 23.76 -21.31 -45.17
N GLY A 392 24.66 -21.96 -44.42
CA GLY A 392 25.77 -21.31 -43.72
C GLY A 392 25.45 -20.49 -42.48
N VAL A 393 24.20 -20.48 -41.99
CA VAL A 393 23.82 -19.82 -40.74
C VAL A 393 23.78 -20.81 -39.59
N GLY A 394 24.40 -20.46 -38.46
CA GLY A 394 24.41 -21.28 -37.25
C GLY A 394 23.03 -21.38 -36.59
N ARG A 395 22.90 -22.27 -35.61
CA ARG A 395 21.61 -22.56 -34.94
C ARG A 395 21.05 -21.37 -34.17
N GLU A 396 21.93 -20.62 -33.49
CA GLU A 396 21.57 -19.55 -32.54
C GLU A 396 22.36 -18.27 -32.87
N VAL A 397 22.28 -17.83 -34.13
CA VAL A 397 22.85 -16.54 -34.57
C VAL A 397 21.78 -15.47 -34.52
N TYR A 398 22.05 -14.37 -33.83
CA TYR A 398 21.08 -13.31 -33.58
C TYR A 398 21.55 -11.96 -34.13
N VAL A 399 20.59 -11.08 -34.39
CA VAL A 399 20.86 -9.66 -34.69
C VAL A 399 21.20 -8.95 -33.37
N ARG A 400 22.43 -8.47 -33.23
CA ARG A 400 22.86 -7.70 -32.03
C ARG A 400 22.78 -6.19 -32.21
N ALA A 401 22.88 -5.70 -33.45
CA ALA A 401 22.73 -4.28 -33.77
C ALA A 401 22.35 -4.07 -35.24
N VAL A 402 21.84 -2.87 -35.54
CA VAL A 402 21.46 -2.44 -36.90
C VAL A 402 22.04 -1.05 -37.17
N ASN A 403 22.66 -0.88 -38.33
CA ASN A 403 22.99 0.45 -38.86
C ASN A 403 22.13 0.72 -40.10
N ALA A 404 21.02 1.41 -39.87
CA ALA A 404 20.05 1.77 -40.89
C ALA A 404 20.66 2.63 -42.02
N ALA A 405 21.51 3.59 -41.67
CA ALA A 405 22.11 4.52 -42.62
C ALA A 405 23.04 3.83 -43.63
N GLN A 406 23.63 2.69 -43.24
CA GLN A 406 24.56 1.92 -44.07
C GLN A 406 23.95 0.61 -44.61
N ASN A 407 22.66 0.34 -44.35
CA ASN A 407 22.01 -0.93 -44.69
C ASN A 407 22.77 -2.15 -44.16
N LYS A 408 23.20 -2.08 -42.89
CA LYS A 408 23.96 -3.15 -42.21
C LYS A 408 23.20 -3.74 -41.03
N VAL A 409 23.40 -5.03 -40.84
CA VAL A 409 22.93 -5.81 -39.67
C VAL A 409 24.15 -6.50 -39.07
N PHE A 410 24.33 -6.38 -37.76
CA PHE A 410 25.43 -7.01 -37.02
C PHE A 410 24.93 -8.27 -36.31
N LEU A 411 25.76 -9.31 -36.34
CA LEU A 411 25.44 -10.65 -35.87
C LEU A 411 26.17 -10.96 -34.56
N SER A 412 25.57 -11.80 -33.73
CA SER A 412 26.14 -12.34 -32.49
C SER A 412 27.28 -13.34 -32.70
N SER A 413 27.47 -13.78 -33.95
CA SER A 413 28.41 -14.83 -34.32
C SER A 413 28.73 -14.77 -35.81
N PRO A 414 29.95 -15.18 -36.23
CA PRO A 414 30.28 -15.36 -37.64
C PRO A 414 29.38 -16.43 -38.28
N LEU A 415 29.27 -16.38 -39.61
CA LEU A 415 28.59 -17.40 -40.39
C LEU A 415 29.62 -18.42 -40.93
N GLY A 416 29.27 -19.70 -40.96
CA GLY A 416 30.22 -20.76 -41.27
C GLY A 416 30.59 -20.84 -42.77
N ALA A 417 29.59 -21.00 -43.64
CA ALA A 417 29.80 -21.10 -45.08
C ALA A 417 28.60 -20.62 -45.91
N PRO A 418 28.11 -19.39 -45.72
CA PRO A 418 27.03 -18.87 -46.55
C PRO A 418 27.54 -18.51 -47.96
N PRO A 419 26.69 -18.57 -49.00
CA PRO A 419 26.95 -17.89 -50.26
C PRO A 419 27.19 -16.39 -50.04
N SER A 420 27.94 -15.75 -50.95
CA SER A 420 28.25 -14.30 -50.86
C SER A 420 26.99 -13.43 -50.81
N ASN A 421 25.90 -13.89 -51.41
CA ASN A 421 24.58 -13.28 -51.32
C ASN A 421 23.51 -14.36 -51.20
N GLN A 422 22.57 -14.17 -50.29
CA GLN A 422 21.36 -14.99 -50.17
C GLN A 422 20.26 -14.22 -49.44
N THR A 423 19.06 -14.80 -49.39
CA THR A 423 17.97 -14.30 -48.56
C THR A 423 18.09 -14.85 -47.14
N TYR A 424 18.12 -13.94 -46.18
CA TYR A 424 18.09 -14.22 -44.75
C TYR A 424 16.70 -13.90 -44.20
N THR A 425 16.23 -14.71 -43.25
CA THR A 425 15.02 -14.46 -42.48
C THR A 425 15.39 -14.10 -41.05
N PHE A 426 14.81 -13.01 -40.57
CA PHE A 426 14.99 -12.45 -39.25
C PHE A 426 13.69 -12.64 -38.48
N THR A 427 13.71 -13.44 -37.42
CA THR A 427 12.52 -13.72 -36.60
C THR A 427 12.73 -13.25 -35.17
N ARG A 428 11.95 -12.26 -34.75
CA ARG A 428 11.91 -11.79 -33.37
C ARG A 428 10.83 -12.53 -32.59
N PHE A 429 11.26 -13.45 -31.74
CA PHE A 429 10.39 -14.09 -30.76
C PHE A 429 9.87 -13.07 -29.73
N LYS A 430 8.78 -13.41 -29.05
CA LYS A 430 8.16 -12.60 -27.99
C LYS A 430 8.39 -13.25 -26.64
N TYR A 431 8.79 -12.47 -25.63
CA TYR A 431 9.25 -12.97 -24.34
C TYR A 431 8.40 -12.43 -23.19
N ILE A 432 8.19 -13.22 -22.13
CA ILE A 432 7.58 -12.72 -20.89
C ILE A 432 8.41 -11.57 -20.33
N LEU A 433 9.74 -11.76 -20.17
CA LEU A 433 10.68 -10.72 -19.78
C LEU A 433 11.69 -10.48 -20.90
N ASP A 434 11.65 -9.30 -21.50
CA ASP A 434 12.55 -8.90 -22.57
C ASP A 434 13.51 -7.81 -22.09
N PHE A 435 14.79 -8.17 -21.92
CA PHE A 435 15.83 -7.27 -21.47
C PHE A 435 16.62 -6.65 -22.64
N ILE A 436 16.23 -6.86 -23.90
CA ILE A 436 17.06 -6.48 -25.07
C ILE A 436 17.43 -4.98 -25.14
N GLY A 437 16.64 -4.11 -24.52
CA GLY A 437 16.90 -2.67 -24.49
C GLY A 437 18.08 -2.28 -23.58
N TRP A 438 18.52 -3.17 -22.69
CA TRP A 438 19.66 -2.94 -21.82
C TRP A 438 20.98 -3.09 -22.59
N GLN A 439 21.79 -2.03 -22.56
CA GLN A 439 23.14 -2.04 -23.11
C GLN A 439 24.09 -2.81 -22.20
N ASN A 440 23.93 -2.73 -20.88
CA ASN A 440 24.72 -3.53 -19.93
C ASN A 440 23.94 -3.79 -18.64
N LEU A 441 23.64 -5.03 -18.30
CA LEU A 441 23.00 -5.37 -17.02
C LEU A 441 23.78 -6.48 -16.30
N GLN A 442 24.24 -6.19 -15.09
CA GLN A 442 25.05 -7.13 -14.30
C GLN A 442 24.35 -7.51 -13.00
N ARG A 443 24.65 -8.73 -12.53
CA ARG A 443 24.25 -9.23 -11.20
C ARG A 443 22.73 -9.22 -10.99
N PHE A 444 21.96 -9.42 -12.06
CA PHE A 444 20.51 -9.58 -11.99
C PHE A 444 20.15 -11.05 -11.74
N ILE A 445 19.23 -11.30 -10.82
CA ILE A 445 18.86 -12.64 -10.38
C ILE A 445 17.35 -12.83 -10.52
N ILE A 446 16.95 -13.97 -11.07
CA ILE A 446 15.58 -14.47 -11.09
C ILE A 446 15.55 -15.75 -10.25
N SER A 447 14.70 -15.81 -9.22
CA SER A 447 14.64 -16.92 -8.27
C SER A 447 13.20 -17.34 -8.00
N ASP A 448 12.93 -18.65 -7.91
CA ASP A 448 11.63 -19.16 -7.43
C ASP A 448 10.44 -18.63 -8.26
N ILE A 449 10.60 -18.58 -9.59
CA ILE A 449 9.55 -18.13 -10.52
C ILE A 449 9.18 -19.23 -11.50
N GLU A 450 7.87 -19.43 -11.70
CA GLU A 450 7.36 -20.18 -12.85
C GLU A 450 7.03 -19.25 -14.01
N PHE A 451 7.61 -19.54 -15.17
CA PHE A 451 7.25 -18.99 -16.47
C PHE A 451 6.32 -19.97 -17.18
N LEU A 452 5.01 -19.77 -17.03
CA LEU A 452 3.98 -20.55 -17.70
C LEU A 452 3.66 -19.94 -19.07
N CYS A 453 4.48 -20.30 -20.05
CA CYS A 453 4.39 -19.81 -21.43
C CYS A 453 3.28 -20.46 -22.26
N GLY A 454 2.88 -21.69 -21.94
CA GLY A 454 1.71 -22.36 -22.55
C GLY A 454 1.77 -22.56 -24.08
N GLY A 455 2.95 -22.53 -24.69
CA GLY A 455 3.16 -22.58 -26.14
C GLY A 455 2.90 -21.25 -26.85
N LEU A 456 2.62 -20.17 -26.13
CA LEU A 456 2.25 -18.86 -26.68
C LEU A 456 3.47 -17.96 -26.90
N CYS A 457 4.45 -18.00 -26.00
CA CYS A 457 5.62 -17.12 -26.04
C CYS A 457 6.89 -17.80 -25.52
N SER A 458 8.02 -17.12 -25.66
CA SER A 458 9.28 -17.46 -25.00
C SER A 458 9.34 -16.84 -23.59
N ALA A 459 10.26 -17.25 -22.73
CA ALA A 459 10.28 -16.76 -21.34
C ALA A 459 11.19 -15.53 -21.15
N ILE A 460 12.51 -15.67 -21.34
CA ILE A 460 13.49 -14.61 -21.06
C ILE A 460 14.35 -14.33 -22.29
N ASN A 461 14.51 -13.06 -22.62
CA ASN A 461 15.60 -12.59 -23.48
C ASN A 461 16.55 -11.72 -22.67
N LEU A 462 17.83 -12.05 -22.68
CA LEU A 462 18.87 -11.39 -21.92
C LEU A 462 19.20 -9.98 -22.46
N PRO A 463 19.86 -9.13 -21.65
CA PRO A 463 20.45 -7.88 -22.13
C PRO A 463 21.46 -8.11 -23.26
N LEU A 464 21.81 -7.06 -24.02
CA LEU A 464 22.83 -7.17 -25.08
C LEU A 464 24.21 -7.49 -24.50
N ASP A 465 24.59 -6.82 -23.41
CA ASP A 465 25.82 -7.11 -22.68
C ASP A 465 25.52 -7.11 -21.17
N GLY A 466 26.40 -7.70 -20.38
CA GLY A 466 26.14 -7.97 -18.99
C GLY A 466 27.17 -8.87 -18.33
N LEU A 467 26.98 -9.10 -17.04
CA LEU A 467 27.84 -10.00 -16.28
C LEU A 467 27.06 -10.65 -15.15
N VAL A 468 27.06 -11.99 -15.10
CA VAL A 468 26.43 -12.77 -14.04
C VAL A 468 24.93 -12.49 -13.95
N PHE A 469 24.22 -12.80 -15.03
CA PHE A 469 22.77 -13.00 -14.99
C PHE A 469 22.50 -14.38 -14.38
N GLN A 470 21.73 -14.47 -13.31
CA GLN A 470 21.49 -15.73 -12.60
C GLN A 470 20.01 -16.08 -12.60
N ILE A 471 19.73 -17.34 -12.90
CA ILE A 471 18.39 -17.91 -12.94
C ILE A 471 18.46 -19.18 -12.10
N GLN A 472 17.67 -19.22 -11.02
CA GLN A 472 17.71 -20.35 -10.10
C GLN A 472 16.33 -20.76 -9.60
N ASP A 473 16.15 -22.05 -9.33
CA ASP A 473 14.94 -22.59 -8.70
C ASP A 473 13.65 -22.22 -9.48
N CYS A 474 13.77 -22.04 -10.79
CA CYS A 474 12.69 -21.59 -11.68
C CYS A 474 12.10 -22.75 -12.50
N PHE A 475 10.86 -22.56 -12.94
CA PHE A 475 10.16 -23.45 -13.86
C PHE A 475 9.90 -22.75 -15.18
N PHE A 476 10.24 -23.39 -16.30
CA PHE A 476 9.95 -22.93 -17.65
C PHE A 476 8.97 -23.91 -18.29
N THR A 477 7.68 -23.58 -18.25
CA THR A 477 6.59 -24.48 -18.62
C THR A 477 6.00 -24.08 -19.98
N GLY A 478 6.28 -24.92 -20.99
CA GLY A 478 5.80 -24.77 -22.35
C GLY A 478 6.31 -23.55 -23.12
N PRO A 479 7.61 -23.15 -23.10
CA PRO A 479 8.09 -22.10 -24.01
C PRO A 479 7.76 -22.43 -25.48
N LYS A 480 7.32 -21.41 -26.25
CA LYS A 480 7.00 -21.54 -27.68
C LYS A 480 8.23 -21.82 -28.54
N ASP A 481 9.31 -21.05 -28.30
CA ASP A 481 10.54 -21.12 -29.10
C ASP A 481 11.78 -21.25 -28.21
N ARG A 482 11.99 -20.33 -27.25
CA ARG A 482 13.14 -20.35 -26.34
C ARG A 482 12.70 -20.19 -24.89
N ALA A 483 13.34 -20.90 -23.96
CA ALA A 483 13.17 -20.55 -22.54
C ALA A 483 14.04 -19.34 -22.21
N ILE A 484 15.33 -19.37 -22.53
CA ILE A 484 16.27 -18.28 -22.29
C ILE A 484 17.06 -18.00 -23.56
N THR A 485 17.05 -16.74 -24.03
CA THR A 485 17.82 -16.31 -25.20
C THR A 485 18.91 -15.34 -24.80
N SER A 486 20.14 -15.57 -25.27
CA SER A 486 21.19 -14.56 -25.36
C SER A 486 21.30 -14.08 -26.80
N ALA A 487 20.92 -12.84 -27.07
CA ALA A 487 21.04 -12.26 -28.41
C ALA A 487 22.45 -11.74 -28.72
N ASP A 488 23.28 -11.53 -27.69
CA ASP A 488 24.67 -11.11 -27.80
C ASP A 488 25.43 -11.58 -26.54
N GLU A 489 26.26 -10.75 -25.91
CA GLU A 489 27.18 -11.13 -24.82
C GLU A 489 26.57 -11.06 -23.40
N GLY A 490 25.30 -10.69 -23.24
CA GLY A 490 24.63 -10.59 -21.93
C GLY A 490 24.61 -11.87 -21.08
N CYS A 491 24.91 -13.02 -21.70
CA CYS A 491 25.12 -14.29 -21.00
C CYS A 491 26.51 -14.45 -20.35
N GLN A 492 27.43 -13.49 -20.47
CA GLN A 492 28.77 -13.61 -19.86
C GLN A 492 28.66 -13.91 -18.36
N GLY A 493 29.26 -15.02 -17.92
CA GLY A 493 29.18 -15.47 -16.53
C GLY A 493 27.81 -15.95 -16.06
N MET A 494 26.83 -16.17 -16.97
CA MET A 494 25.45 -16.55 -16.64
C MET A 494 25.40 -17.85 -15.81
N GLN A 495 24.44 -17.93 -14.90
CA GLN A 495 24.21 -19.12 -14.08
C GLN A 495 22.77 -19.60 -14.24
N ILE A 496 22.58 -20.87 -14.58
CA ILE A 496 21.29 -21.55 -14.64
C ILE A 496 21.37 -22.73 -13.70
N ASP A 497 20.71 -22.63 -12.55
CA ASP A 497 20.84 -23.57 -11.44
C ASP A 497 19.49 -24.13 -10.99
N ARG A 498 19.39 -25.46 -10.81
CA ARG A 498 18.21 -26.10 -10.19
C ARG A 498 16.87 -25.77 -10.86
N CYS A 499 16.87 -25.47 -12.16
CA CYS A 499 15.68 -25.13 -12.91
C CYS A 499 15.02 -26.37 -13.58
N GLN A 500 13.72 -26.26 -13.83
CA GLN A 500 12.93 -27.24 -14.58
C GLN A 500 12.53 -26.67 -15.94
N PHE A 501 12.86 -27.35 -17.03
CA PHE A 501 12.47 -26.98 -18.38
C PHE A 501 11.53 -28.03 -18.96
N LEU A 502 10.31 -27.63 -19.31
CA LEU A 502 9.31 -28.47 -19.95
C LEU A 502 8.91 -27.86 -21.30
N SER A 503 9.26 -28.53 -22.41
CA SER A 503 8.89 -28.07 -23.74
C SER A 503 7.36 -28.08 -23.94
N ASN A 504 6.82 -27.22 -24.80
CA ASN A 504 5.43 -27.35 -25.27
C ASN A 504 5.25 -28.56 -26.21
N GLU A 505 6.36 -29.10 -26.72
CA GLU A 505 6.41 -30.10 -27.78
C GLU A 505 6.45 -31.54 -27.22
N GLN A 506 5.89 -31.76 -26.01
CA GLN A 506 5.97 -33.05 -25.30
C GLN A 506 5.45 -34.25 -26.11
N THR A 507 4.46 -34.01 -26.97
CA THR A 507 3.81 -35.01 -27.81
C THR A 507 4.45 -35.15 -29.19
N LEU A 508 5.35 -34.24 -29.58
CA LEU A 508 5.98 -34.25 -30.90
C LEU A 508 7.18 -35.21 -30.94
N ASP A 509 7.41 -35.80 -32.11
CA ASP A 509 8.63 -36.57 -32.37
C ASP A 509 9.83 -35.66 -32.64
N VAL A 510 11.06 -36.14 -32.41
CA VAL A 510 12.27 -35.31 -32.45
C VAL A 510 12.40 -34.48 -33.73
N PRO A 511 12.15 -35.00 -34.96
CA PRO A 511 12.27 -34.21 -36.19
C PRO A 511 11.31 -33.02 -36.31
N GLN A 512 10.23 -33.00 -35.52
CA GLN A 512 9.20 -31.95 -35.55
C GLN A 512 9.45 -30.85 -34.52
N ARG A 513 10.37 -31.07 -33.57
CA ARG A 513 10.66 -30.14 -32.48
C ARG A 513 11.54 -28.99 -32.98
N LYS A 514 11.27 -27.78 -32.49
CA LYS A 514 12.08 -26.58 -32.76
C LYS A 514 12.49 -25.81 -31.49
N SER A 515 11.88 -26.12 -30.36
CA SER A 515 12.14 -25.42 -29.10
C SER A 515 13.55 -25.73 -28.57
N ILE A 516 14.24 -24.71 -28.08
CA ILE A 516 15.55 -24.83 -27.42
C ILE A 516 15.44 -24.22 -26.03
N ALA A 517 15.95 -24.91 -25.00
CA ALA A 517 15.84 -24.39 -23.64
C ALA A 517 16.69 -23.13 -23.47
N PHE A 518 17.98 -23.15 -23.83
CA PHE A 518 18.79 -21.93 -23.81
C PHE A 518 19.92 -21.90 -24.86
N ASN A 519 20.45 -20.70 -25.11
CA ASN A 519 21.71 -20.52 -25.81
C ASN A 519 22.72 -19.69 -24.99
N ILE A 520 24.01 -19.86 -25.31
CA ILE A 520 25.13 -19.09 -24.77
C ILE A 520 25.95 -18.62 -25.98
N ASN A 521 26.21 -17.31 -26.04
CA ASN A 521 27.06 -16.68 -27.06
C ASN A 521 28.42 -16.19 -26.51
N SER A 522 28.65 -16.29 -25.19
CA SER A 522 29.82 -15.75 -24.50
C SER A 522 30.45 -16.80 -23.57
N SER A 523 31.23 -16.39 -22.56
CA SER A 523 32.06 -17.28 -21.75
C SER A 523 31.61 -17.38 -20.28
N ASP A 524 32.24 -18.31 -19.56
CA ASP A 524 32.16 -18.50 -18.11
C ASP A 524 30.76 -18.82 -17.56
N CYS A 525 29.87 -19.41 -18.37
CA CYS A 525 28.54 -19.79 -17.93
C CYS A 525 28.58 -21.05 -17.04
N LYS A 526 27.63 -21.16 -16.10
CA LYS A 526 27.44 -22.35 -15.25
C LYS A 526 26.02 -22.87 -15.39
N ILE A 527 25.91 -24.10 -15.87
CA ILE A 527 24.64 -24.79 -16.08
C ILE A 527 24.63 -26.01 -15.15
N ARG A 528 23.91 -25.94 -14.03
CA ARG A 528 24.00 -26.94 -12.97
C ARG A 528 22.67 -27.44 -12.45
N ASP A 529 22.61 -28.74 -12.19
CA ASP A 529 21.52 -29.39 -11.44
C ASP A 529 20.12 -29.14 -12.03
N ASN A 530 20.03 -28.90 -13.33
CA ASN A 530 18.77 -28.64 -14.02
C ASN A 530 18.14 -29.94 -14.55
N ARG A 531 16.83 -29.90 -14.80
CA ARG A 531 16.14 -30.95 -15.56
C ARG A 531 15.50 -30.37 -16.82
N CYS A 532 15.70 -31.03 -17.96
CA CYS A 532 15.13 -30.62 -19.25
C CYS A 532 14.40 -31.77 -19.95
N ASN A 533 13.15 -31.53 -20.32
CA ASN A 533 12.26 -32.54 -20.89
C ASN A 533 11.78 -32.17 -22.30
N LYS A 534 12.20 -32.97 -23.29
CA LYS A 534 11.68 -32.99 -24.67
C LYS A 534 11.80 -31.68 -25.46
N PHE A 535 12.85 -30.90 -25.24
CA PHE A 535 13.27 -29.85 -26.19
C PHE A 535 14.01 -30.46 -27.38
N LEU A 536 14.10 -29.74 -28.51
CA LEU A 536 15.00 -30.12 -29.61
C LEU A 536 16.45 -30.15 -29.12
N HIS A 537 16.87 -29.12 -28.38
CA HIS A 537 18.15 -29.04 -27.67
C HIS A 537 17.93 -28.50 -26.26
N PHE A 538 18.62 -29.08 -25.27
CA PHE A 538 18.73 -28.48 -23.94
C PHE A 538 19.57 -27.19 -24.00
N GLY A 539 20.70 -27.21 -24.72
CA GLY A 539 21.54 -26.02 -24.85
C GLY A 539 22.32 -25.96 -26.15
N VAL A 540 22.48 -24.77 -26.70
CA VAL A 540 23.45 -24.46 -27.76
C VAL A 540 24.48 -23.49 -27.17
N ILE A 541 25.73 -23.94 -27.06
CA ILE A 541 26.72 -23.32 -26.21
C ILE A 541 27.97 -23.02 -27.02
N SER A 542 28.34 -21.74 -27.07
CA SER A 542 29.64 -21.27 -27.54
C SER A 542 30.50 -20.75 -26.39
N GLY A 543 31.72 -20.31 -26.71
CA GLY A 543 32.60 -19.63 -25.78
C GLY A 543 33.36 -20.57 -24.86
N SER A 544 34.13 -19.97 -23.95
CA SER A 544 35.14 -20.67 -23.15
C SER A 544 34.81 -20.66 -21.65
N GLY A 545 35.43 -21.53 -20.86
CA GLY A 545 35.30 -21.51 -19.39
C GLY A 545 33.93 -21.98 -18.85
N ASN A 546 33.06 -22.53 -19.70
CA ASN A 546 31.73 -22.97 -19.31
C ASN A 546 31.76 -24.24 -18.44
N ILE A 547 30.87 -24.31 -17.44
CA ILE A 547 30.64 -25.48 -16.59
C ILE A 547 29.26 -26.07 -16.89
N ILE A 548 29.23 -27.38 -17.16
CA ILE A 548 28.00 -28.16 -17.32
C ILE A 548 28.10 -29.34 -16.36
N SER A 549 27.27 -29.36 -15.31
CA SER A 549 27.36 -30.38 -14.26
C SER A 549 25.99 -30.75 -13.70
N GLY A 550 25.78 -32.01 -13.31
CA GLY A 550 24.57 -32.42 -12.57
C GLY A 550 23.24 -32.30 -13.33
N ASN A 551 23.23 -31.96 -14.62
CA ASN A 551 22.00 -31.78 -15.39
C ASN A 551 21.42 -33.12 -15.87
N HIS A 552 20.10 -33.23 -15.85
CA HIS A 552 19.35 -34.36 -16.39
C HIS A 552 18.47 -33.90 -17.57
N PHE A 553 18.86 -34.25 -18.80
CA PHE A 553 18.08 -33.94 -20.00
C PHE A 553 17.79 -35.19 -20.82
N PHE A 554 16.60 -35.24 -21.43
CA PHE A 554 16.21 -36.35 -22.29
C PHE A 554 15.29 -35.89 -23.42
N GLN A 555 15.44 -36.52 -24.59
CA GLN A 555 14.83 -36.12 -25.86
C GLN A 555 13.99 -37.22 -26.49
N GLY A 556 13.68 -38.30 -25.76
CA GLY A 556 12.97 -39.46 -26.32
C GLY A 556 11.66 -39.09 -27.03
N ASP A 557 11.32 -39.86 -28.05
CA ASP A 557 10.09 -39.76 -28.83
C ASP A 557 9.42 -41.13 -29.03
N SER A 558 8.40 -41.18 -29.89
CA SER A 558 7.63 -42.40 -30.14
C SER A 558 8.20 -43.28 -31.26
N ILE A 559 9.26 -42.83 -31.94
CA ILE A 559 9.80 -43.49 -33.12
C ILE A 559 10.87 -44.50 -32.70
N VAL A 560 10.59 -45.78 -32.94
CA VAL A 560 11.56 -46.86 -32.76
C VAL A 560 12.75 -46.61 -33.70
N GLU A 561 13.96 -46.52 -33.12
CA GLU A 561 15.19 -46.18 -33.86
C GLU A 561 15.12 -44.85 -34.63
N GLY A 562 14.36 -43.88 -34.11
CA GLY A 562 14.20 -42.55 -34.68
C GLY A 562 15.48 -41.72 -34.74
N VAL A 563 15.39 -40.59 -35.46
CA VAL A 563 16.49 -39.63 -35.59
C VAL A 563 16.87 -39.08 -34.21
N ARG A 564 18.16 -39.13 -33.89
CA ARG A 564 18.69 -38.56 -32.65
C ARG A 564 19.08 -37.10 -32.88
N SER A 565 18.62 -36.20 -32.01
CA SER A 565 19.16 -34.85 -31.91
C SER A 565 20.17 -34.77 -30.75
N PRO A 566 21.19 -33.90 -30.83
CA PRO A 566 22.05 -33.64 -29.69
C PRO A 566 21.27 -32.93 -28.57
N GLY A 567 21.43 -33.34 -27.32
CA GLY A 567 20.88 -32.61 -26.17
C GLY A 567 21.63 -31.30 -25.93
N ILE A 568 22.95 -31.36 -26.02
CA ILE A 568 23.82 -30.19 -25.91
C ILE A 568 24.63 -30.09 -27.20
N VAL A 569 24.64 -28.90 -27.78
CA VAL A 569 25.50 -28.55 -28.90
C VAL A 569 26.61 -27.67 -28.36
N LEU A 570 27.85 -28.14 -28.41
CA LEU A 570 29.03 -27.33 -28.18
C LEU A 570 29.57 -26.91 -29.54
N ALA A 571 29.49 -25.62 -29.84
CA ALA A 571 29.97 -25.08 -31.10
C ALA A 571 30.40 -23.63 -30.87
N ASP A 572 31.67 -23.35 -31.14
CA ASP A 572 32.02 -21.99 -31.56
C ASP A 572 31.46 -21.76 -32.96
N ALA A 573 31.13 -20.52 -33.24
CA ALA A 573 30.56 -20.12 -34.53
C ALA A 573 31.51 -20.32 -35.70
#